data_AF-A0A8I1KKF4-F1
#
_entry.id   AF-A0A8I1KKF4-F1
#
_cell.length_a   1.000
_cell.length_b   1.000
_cell.length_c   1.000
_cell.angle_alpha   90.00
_cell.angle_beta   90.00
_cell.angle_gamma   90.00
#
_symmetry.space_group_name_H-M   'P 1'
#
loop_
_entity.id
_entity.type
_entity.pdbx_description
1 polymer ?
#
loop_
_entity_poly.entity_id
_entity_poly.type
_entity_poly.pdbx_seq_one_letter_code
_entity_poly.pdbx_strand_id
1 'polypeptide(L)'
;MSYGKSIRGERIEGDFAAYLQEMKPDDDLFEFGASILRDVWDRRVTGIRRKPSPWGTSRRATQRKVEQFLDRIAETDSPALITAYEKRIGELEARKLELSEKIAECGRPRGRFDETFRTSMGFLLNPYKLWVSPHLEHKRTVLKMTFADRLIYVRNEGLRTPELAMSFKSLPDLRGIKSGMAPPRGRAECCAFSSKINNLRATFDGY
;
A
#
# COMPACT_ATOMS: atom_id res chain seq x y z
N MET A 1 -5.47 37.46 -29.57
CA MET A 1 -4.67 36.21 -29.72
C MET A 1 -3.20 36.61 -29.80
N SER A 2 -2.40 36.36 -28.74
CA SER A 2 -0.95 36.66 -28.77
C SER A 2 -0.18 35.35 -28.95
N TYR A 3 0.23 35.07 -30.18
CA TYR A 3 1.11 33.96 -30.53
C TYR A 3 2.57 34.35 -30.26
N GLY A 4 3.36 33.43 -29.68
CA GLY A 4 4.83 33.51 -29.65
C GLY A 4 5.46 34.38 -28.57
N LYS A 5 5.35 34.02 -27.28
CA LYS A 5 6.17 34.63 -26.21
C LYS A 5 6.77 33.54 -25.32
N SER A 6 8.02 33.18 -25.62
CA SER A 6 8.82 32.25 -24.83
C SER A 6 9.04 32.82 -23.41
N ILE A 7 8.76 32.02 -22.39
CA ILE A 7 9.03 32.34 -20.99
C ILE A 7 10.31 31.57 -20.62
N ARG A 8 11.25 32.23 -19.92
CA ARG A 8 12.47 31.55 -19.44
C ARG A 8 12.07 30.40 -18.50
N GLY A 9 12.49 29.19 -18.84
CA GLY A 9 12.16 27.98 -18.07
C GLY A 9 12.57 28.08 -16.60
N GLU A 10 13.72 28.70 -16.31
CA GLU A 10 14.21 28.95 -14.95
C GLU A 10 13.20 29.69 -14.06
N ARG A 11 12.45 30.64 -14.63
CA ARG A 11 11.43 31.38 -13.88
C ARG A 11 10.25 30.49 -13.50
N ILE A 12 9.80 29.64 -14.43
CA ILE A 12 8.72 28.68 -14.18
C ILE A 12 9.15 27.63 -13.16
N GLU A 13 10.38 27.12 -13.29
CA GLU A 13 10.95 26.16 -12.34
C GLU A 13 11.13 26.75 -10.95
N GLY A 14 11.46 28.05 -10.85
CA GLY A 14 11.56 28.78 -9.59
C GLY A 14 10.21 28.99 -8.91
N ASP A 15 9.20 29.46 -9.66
CA ASP A 15 7.83 29.62 -9.14
C ASP A 15 7.28 28.27 -8.63
N PHE A 16 7.61 27.19 -9.33
CA PHE A 16 7.22 25.83 -8.95
C PHE A 16 7.96 25.32 -7.71
N ALA A 17 9.26 25.59 -7.61
CA ALA A 17 10.07 25.26 -6.45
C ALA A 17 9.52 25.92 -5.18
N ALA A 18 9.12 27.20 -5.25
CA ALA A 18 8.52 27.91 -4.14
C ALA A 18 7.18 27.28 -3.71
N TYR A 19 6.34 26.93 -4.69
CA TYR A 19 5.05 26.26 -4.42
C TYR A 19 5.23 24.89 -3.73
N LEU A 20 6.23 24.10 -4.15
CA LEU A 20 6.55 22.83 -3.48
C LEU A 20 7.07 23.02 -2.04
N GLN A 21 7.79 24.11 -1.77
CA GLN A 21 8.28 24.42 -0.42
C GLN A 21 7.12 24.81 0.51
N GLU A 22 6.11 25.53 0.03
CA GLU A 22 4.91 25.86 0.80
C GLU A 22 4.06 24.61 1.14
N MET A 23 4.04 23.63 0.24
CA MET A 23 3.38 22.35 0.48
C MET A 23 4.12 21.44 1.46
N LYS A 24 5.40 21.71 1.78
CA LYS A 24 6.16 20.90 2.73
C LYS A 24 5.51 21.00 4.13
N PRO A 25 5.11 19.88 4.76
CA PRO A 25 4.71 19.86 6.16
C PRO A 25 5.91 20.16 7.07
N ASP A 26 5.62 20.57 8.30
CA ASP A 26 6.62 20.68 9.36
C ASP A 26 7.30 19.32 9.61
N ASP A 27 8.56 19.33 10.03
CA ASP A 27 9.34 18.10 10.25
C ASP A 27 8.71 17.24 11.36
N ASP A 28 8.01 17.84 12.33
CA ASP A 28 7.26 17.10 13.36
C ASP A 28 6.05 16.35 12.77
N LEU A 29 5.35 16.97 11.81
CA LEU A 29 4.23 16.34 11.12
C LEU A 29 4.71 15.21 10.19
N PHE A 30 5.93 15.34 9.64
CA PHE A 30 6.59 14.28 8.88
C PHE A 30 6.81 13.04 9.74
N GLU A 31 7.42 13.19 10.92
CA GLU A 31 7.68 12.06 11.82
C GLU A 31 6.37 11.43 12.32
N PHE A 32 5.38 12.26 12.64
CA PHE A 32 4.07 11.79 13.06
C PHE A 32 3.36 10.98 11.97
N GLY A 33 3.30 11.49 10.74
CA GLY A 33 2.71 10.78 9.59
C GLY A 33 3.43 9.46 9.29
N ALA A 34 4.77 9.46 9.37
CA ALA A 34 5.57 8.26 9.20
C ALA A 34 5.29 7.21 10.29
N SER A 35 5.08 7.64 11.54
CA SER A 35 4.73 6.76 12.65
C SER A 35 3.36 6.09 12.46
N ILE A 36 2.34 6.84 12.02
CA ILE A 36 1.00 6.30 11.75
C ILE A 36 1.05 5.24 10.65
N LEU A 37 1.78 5.53 9.58
CA LEU A 37 1.89 4.59 8.46
C LEU A 37 2.68 3.34 8.82
N ARG A 38 3.72 3.47 9.67
CA ARG A 38 4.42 2.31 10.25
C ARG A 38 3.47 1.47 11.09
N ASP A 39 2.66 2.11 11.93
CA ASP A 39 1.62 1.47 12.75
C ASP A 39 0.61 0.69 11.90
N VAL A 40 0.12 1.30 10.82
CA VAL A 40 -0.82 0.67 9.88
C VAL A 40 -0.16 -0.49 9.14
N TRP A 41 1.10 -0.33 8.73
CA TRP A 41 1.87 -1.40 8.10
C TRP A 41 2.07 -2.59 9.04
N ASP A 42 2.46 -2.34 10.29
CA ASP A 42 2.67 -3.39 11.28
C ASP A 42 1.36 -4.11 11.61
N ARG A 43 0.23 -3.38 11.70
CA ARG A 43 -1.11 -3.97 11.79
C ARG A 43 -1.45 -4.83 10.58
N ARG A 44 -1.07 -4.40 9.38
CA ARG A 44 -1.27 -5.19 8.15
C ARG A 44 -0.43 -6.46 8.15
N VAL A 45 0.85 -6.38 8.48
CA VAL A 45 1.76 -7.54 8.55
C VAL A 45 1.30 -8.52 9.62
N THR A 46 0.95 -8.05 10.81
CA THR A 46 0.41 -8.90 11.88
C THR A 46 -0.96 -9.47 11.52
N GLY A 47 -1.82 -8.71 10.83
CA GLY A 47 -3.11 -9.17 10.32
C GLY A 47 -2.98 -10.27 9.27
N ILE A 48 -2.00 -10.18 8.38
CA ILE A 48 -1.68 -11.22 7.40
C ILE A 48 -1.20 -12.50 8.10
N ARG A 49 -0.36 -12.38 9.15
CA ARG A 49 0.08 -13.53 9.96
C ARG A 49 -1.07 -14.17 10.76
N ARG A 50 -2.09 -13.40 11.12
CA ARG A 50 -3.23 -13.84 11.94
C ARG A 50 -4.38 -14.44 11.13
N LYS A 51 -4.52 -14.12 9.84
CA LYS A 51 -5.55 -14.74 9.01
C LYS A 51 -5.19 -16.22 8.80
N PRO A 52 -6.06 -17.17 9.18
CA PRO A 52 -5.84 -18.56 8.85
C PRO A 52 -5.77 -18.65 7.33
N SER A 53 -4.63 -19.11 6.81
CA SER A 53 -4.45 -19.31 5.38
C SER A 53 -5.58 -20.24 4.88
N PRO A 54 -6.40 -19.83 3.89
CA PRO A 54 -7.45 -20.70 3.33
C PRO A 54 -6.83 -22.01 2.79
N TRP A 55 -5.59 -21.92 2.33
CA TRP A 55 -4.75 -23.04 1.92
C TRP A 55 -4.42 -23.99 3.08
N GLY A 56 -4.29 -23.48 4.31
CA GLY A 56 -4.09 -24.29 5.52
C GLY A 56 -5.29 -25.16 5.88
N THR A 57 -6.52 -24.67 5.66
CA THR A 57 -7.75 -25.47 5.82
C THR A 57 -7.85 -26.53 4.72
N SER A 58 -7.56 -26.16 3.46
CA SER A 58 -7.52 -27.10 2.34
C SER A 58 -6.47 -28.21 2.57
N ARG A 59 -5.28 -27.87 3.05
CA ARG A 59 -4.22 -28.83 3.40
C ARG A 59 -4.66 -29.82 4.46
N ARG A 60 -5.34 -29.35 5.52
CA ARG A 60 -5.90 -30.23 6.57
C ARG A 60 -6.98 -31.15 6.03
N ALA A 61 -7.83 -30.68 5.12
CA ALA A 61 -8.84 -31.52 4.47
C ALA A 61 -8.20 -32.59 3.56
N THR A 62 -7.15 -32.25 2.82
CA THR A 62 -6.37 -33.22 2.01
C THR A 62 -5.72 -34.28 2.91
N GLN A 63 -5.14 -33.88 4.04
CA GLN A 63 -4.53 -34.82 5.01
C GLN A 63 -5.54 -35.84 5.54
N ARG A 64 -6.74 -35.40 5.93
CA ARG A 64 -7.81 -36.31 6.39
C ARG A 64 -8.24 -37.31 5.32
N LYS A 65 -8.23 -36.90 4.05
CA LYS A 65 -8.55 -37.81 2.93
C LYS A 65 -7.46 -38.87 2.75
N VAL A 66 -6.19 -38.51 2.93
CA VAL A 66 -5.09 -39.48 2.89
C VAL A 66 -5.25 -40.51 4.01
N GLU A 67 -5.51 -40.07 5.24
CA GLU A 67 -5.77 -40.97 6.39
C GLU A 67 -6.94 -41.92 6.11
N GLN A 68 -8.06 -41.41 5.58
CA GLN A 68 -9.21 -42.24 5.21
C GLN A 68 -8.90 -43.29 4.13
N PHE A 69 -8.03 -42.98 3.16
CA PHE A 69 -7.63 -43.96 2.15
C PHE A 69 -6.67 -45.00 2.71
N LEU A 70 -5.78 -44.62 3.63
CA LEU A 70 -4.88 -45.57 4.30
C LEU A 70 -5.65 -46.59 5.16
N ASP A 71 -6.64 -46.13 5.92
CA ASP A 71 -7.51 -47.01 6.73
C ASP A 71 -8.26 -48.01 5.83
N ARG A 72 -8.78 -47.55 4.68
CA ARG A 72 -9.49 -48.41 3.72
C ARG A 72 -8.57 -49.42 3.01
N ILE A 73 -7.31 -49.07 2.74
CA ILE A 73 -6.33 -50.00 2.19
C ILE A 73 -6.05 -51.12 3.19
N ALA A 74 -5.93 -50.81 4.48
CA ALA A 74 -5.68 -51.80 5.52
C ALA A 74 -6.81 -52.84 5.67
N GLU A 75 -8.04 -52.47 5.29
CA GLU A 75 -9.23 -53.34 5.35
C GLU A 75 -9.54 -54.06 4.02
N THR A 76 -8.80 -53.79 2.93
CA THR A 76 -9.13 -54.28 1.57
C THR A 76 -8.10 -55.27 1.04
N ASP A 77 -8.55 -56.46 0.64
CA ASP A 77 -7.67 -57.52 0.09
C ASP A 77 -7.59 -57.56 -1.46
N SER A 78 -8.30 -56.66 -2.16
CA SER A 78 -8.32 -56.65 -3.63
C SER A 78 -7.12 -55.89 -4.21
N PRO A 79 -6.21 -56.55 -4.97
CA PRO A 79 -5.01 -55.91 -5.50
C PRO A 79 -5.29 -54.78 -6.50
N ALA A 80 -6.42 -54.86 -7.22
CA ALA A 80 -6.84 -53.80 -8.15
C ALA A 80 -7.30 -52.53 -7.41
N LEU A 81 -7.89 -52.66 -6.22
CA LEU A 81 -8.30 -51.52 -5.41
C LEU A 81 -7.10 -50.89 -4.68
N ILE A 82 -6.17 -51.72 -4.20
CA ILE A 82 -4.93 -51.25 -3.55
C ILE A 82 -4.15 -50.33 -4.51
N THR A 83 -3.90 -50.78 -5.75
CA THR A 83 -3.19 -49.98 -6.76
C THR A 83 -3.93 -48.68 -7.14
N ALA A 84 -5.26 -48.71 -7.21
CA ALA A 84 -6.07 -47.51 -7.48
C ALA A 84 -5.99 -46.50 -6.32
N TYR A 85 -5.99 -46.97 -5.06
CA TYR A 85 -5.84 -46.12 -3.90
C TYR A 85 -4.43 -45.55 -3.76
N GLU A 86 -3.38 -46.34 -3.99
CA GLU A 86 -2.00 -45.88 -4.02
C GLU A 86 -1.82 -44.71 -5.01
N LYS A 87 -2.37 -44.84 -6.23
CA LYS A 87 -2.38 -43.76 -7.22
C LYS A 87 -3.07 -42.50 -6.69
N ARG A 88 -4.22 -42.67 -6.03
CA ARG A 88 -4.98 -41.54 -5.49
C ARG A 88 -4.29 -40.86 -4.30
N ILE A 89 -3.56 -41.62 -3.49
CA ILE A 89 -2.73 -41.09 -2.41
C ILE A 89 -1.59 -40.25 -3.00
N GLY A 90 -0.89 -40.74 -4.04
CA GLY A 90 0.16 -39.98 -4.72
C GLY A 90 -0.33 -38.63 -5.26
N GLU A 91 -1.52 -38.58 -5.87
CA GLU A 91 -2.14 -37.32 -6.32
C GLU A 91 -2.44 -36.35 -5.16
N LEU A 92 -2.89 -36.87 -4.02
CA LEU A 92 -3.19 -36.05 -2.84
C LEU A 92 -1.91 -35.53 -2.15
N GLU A 93 -0.83 -36.30 -2.15
CA GLU A 93 0.48 -35.90 -1.64
C GLU A 93 1.10 -34.80 -2.51
N ALA A 94 1.04 -34.91 -3.83
CA ALA A 94 1.47 -33.86 -4.75
C ALA A 94 0.70 -32.55 -4.48
N ARG A 95 -0.63 -32.64 -4.32
CA ARG A 95 -1.47 -31.48 -3.98
C ARG A 95 -1.15 -30.88 -2.60
N LYS A 96 -0.73 -31.70 -1.63
CA LYS A 96 -0.29 -31.23 -0.31
C LYS A 96 1.02 -30.44 -0.42
N LEU A 97 1.94 -30.86 -1.28
CA LEU A 97 3.19 -30.15 -1.55
C LEU A 97 2.91 -28.77 -2.19
N GLU A 98 2.11 -28.72 -3.25
CA GLU A 98 1.71 -27.44 -3.88
C GLU A 98 1.04 -26.47 -2.89
N LEU A 99 0.17 -27.00 -2.02
CA LEU A 99 -0.48 -26.18 -0.99
C LEU A 99 0.53 -25.69 0.06
N SER A 100 1.56 -26.47 0.39
CA SER A 100 2.61 -26.04 1.33
C SER A 100 3.49 -24.92 0.75
N GLU A 101 3.81 -24.99 -0.54
CA GLU A 101 4.54 -23.94 -1.25
C GLU A 101 3.73 -22.64 -1.31
N LYS A 102 2.45 -22.74 -1.69
CA LYS A 102 1.52 -21.59 -1.68
C LYS A 102 1.37 -20.98 -0.29
N ILE A 103 1.40 -21.78 0.77
CA ILE A 103 1.37 -21.28 2.15
C ILE A 103 2.68 -20.55 2.49
N ALA A 104 3.83 -21.07 2.08
CA ALA A 104 5.13 -20.45 2.32
C ALA A 104 5.27 -19.11 1.59
N GLU A 105 4.65 -18.99 0.41
CA GLU A 105 4.68 -17.77 -0.40
C GLU A 105 3.59 -16.75 -0.02
N CYS A 106 2.44 -17.23 0.48
CA CYS A 106 1.35 -16.36 0.92
C CYS A 106 1.70 -15.58 2.19
N GLY A 107 1.66 -14.25 2.06
CA GLY A 107 1.62 -13.35 3.22
C GLY A 107 2.97 -12.89 3.74
N ARG A 108 4.07 -13.20 3.04
CA ARG A 108 5.34 -12.55 3.30
C ARG A 108 5.35 -11.18 2.63
N PRO A 109 5.50 -10.06 3.37
CA PRO A 109 5.76 -8.77 2.72
C PRO A 109 7.04 -8.89 1.89
N ARG A 110 7.01 -8.38 0.64
CA ARG A 110 8.11 -8.46 -0.33
C ARG A 110 9.40 -7.74 0.09
N GLY A 111 9.37 -6.98 1.19
CA GLY A 111 10.52 -6.28 1.77
C GLY A 111 10.17 -5.70 3.13
N ARG A 112 11.16 -5.12 3.81
CA ARG A 112 10.91 -4.38 5.06
C ARG A 112 10.18 -3.07 4.78
N PHE A 113 9.46 -2.56 5.78
CA PHE A 113 8.80 -1.24 5.69
C PHE A 113 9.80 -0.16 5.27
N ASP A 114 10.96 -0.15 5.90
CA ASP A 114 11.97 0.87 5.64
C ASP A 114 12.60 0.78 4.23
N GLU A 115 12.63 -0.39 3.61
CA GLU A 115 13.18 -0.57 2.26
C GLU A 115 12.17 -0.17 1.18
N THR A 116 10.89 -0.49 1.38
CA THR A 116 9.84 -0.31 0.36
C THR A 116 9.13 1.03 0.49
N PHE A 117 8.98 1.55 1.71
CA PHE A 117 8.11 2.68 1.98
C PHE A 117 8.85 3.97 2.35
N ARG A 118 10.12 3.93 2.79
CA ARG A 118 10.86 5.17 3.10
C ARG A 118 11.01 6.09 1.89
N THR A 119 11.29 5.53 0.72
CA THR A 119 11.52 6.33 -0.49
C THR A 119 10.24 7.00 -0.98
N SER A 120 9.13 6.26 -1.02
CA SER A 120 7.83 6.81 -1.38
C SER A 120 7.31 7.80 -0.34
N MET A 121 7.49 7.52 0.95
CA MET A 121 7.14 8.42 2.05
C MET A 121 7.95 9.73 2.01
N GLY A 122 9.26 9.62 1.83
CA GLY A 122 10.16 10.76 1.71
C GLY A 122 9.77 11.67 0.56
N PHE A 123 9.27 11.10 -0.54
CA PHE A 123 8.72 11.86 -1.66
C PHE A 123 7.37 12.52 -1.33
N LEU A 124 6.40 11.76 -0.80
CA LEU A 124 5.06 12.29 -0.48
C LEU A 124 5.11 13.44 0.51
N LEU A 125 6.06 13.41 1.45
CA LEU A 125 6.20 14.42 2.47
C LEU A 125 7.19 15.53 2.10
N ASN A 126 8.12 15.28 1.17
CA ASN A 126 9.04 16.31 0.68
C ASN A 126 9.30 16.15 -0.84
N PRO A 127 8.34 16.57 -1.67
CA PRO A 127 8.48 16.50 -3.13
C PRO A 127 9.58 17.45 -3.64
N TYR A 128 9.89 18.53 -2.90
CA TYR A 128 10.95 19.47 -3.23
C TYR A 128 12.33 18.80 -3.29
N LYS A 129 12.62 17.85 -2.39
CA LYS A 129 13.89 17.11 -2.38
C LYS A 129 14.16 16.38 -3.70
N LEU A 130 13.11 15.85 -4.33
CA LEU A 130 13.22 15.19 -5.64
C LEU A 130 13.26 16.21 -6.80
N TRP A 131 12.66 17.38 -6.62
CA TRP A 131 12.67 18.49 -7.60
C TRP A 131 14.05 19.13 -7.79
N VAL A 132 14.83 19.26 -6.72
CA VAL A 132 16.20 19.86 -6.75
C VAL A 132 17.21 19.00 -7.52
N SER A 133 16.88 17.73 -7.78
CA SER A 133 17.75 16.85 -8.56
C SER A 133 18.02 17.40 -9.96
N PRO A 134 19.27 17.28 -10.48
CA PRO A 134 19.61 17.71 -11.84
C PRO A 134 18.93 16.84 -12.92
N HIS A 135 18.48 15.64 -12.56
CA HIS A 135 17.83 14.70 -13.47
C HIS A 135 16.41 15.14 -13.84
N LEU A 136 16.17 15.31 -15.13
CA LEU A 136 14.87 15.72 -15.67
C LEU A 136 13.76 14.68 -15.43
N GLU A 137 14.12 13.40 -15.35
CA GLU A 137 13.18 12.31 -14.99
C GLU A 137 12.61 12.48 -13.58
N HIS A 138 13.39 12.99 -12.63
CA HIS A 138 12.93 13.25 -11.28
C HIS A 138 11.92 14.41 -11.27
N LYS A 139 12.22 15.50 -12.00
CA LYS A 139 11.31 16.63 -12.17
C LYS A 139 9.97 16.21 -12.83
N ARG A 140 10.03 15.37 -13.87
CA ARG A 140 8.84 14.79 -14.51
C ARG A 140 8.02 13.92 -13.56
N THR A 141 8.69 13.09 -12.76
CA THR A 141 8.02 12.23 -11.78
C THR A 141 7.31 13.06 -10.71
N VAL A 142 7.95 14.11 -10.20
CA VAL A 142 7.34 15.06 -9.26
C VAL A 142 6.04 15.60 -9.84
N LEU A 143 6.09 16.20 -11.04
CA LEU A 143 4.93 16.79 -11.70
C LEU A 143 3.77 15.79 -11.88
N LYS A 144 4.07 14.56 -12.30
CA LYS A 144 3.06 13.52 -12.51
C LYS A 144 2.42 13.00 -11.21
N MET A 145 3.15 13.08 -10.10
CA MET A 145 2.69 12.55 -8.82
C MET A 145 2.02 13.61 -7.95
N THR A 146 2.43 14.89 -8.05
CA THR A 146 1.87 15.97 -7.23
C THR A 146 0.57 16.53 -7.78
N PHE A 147 0.37 16.50 -9.10
CA PHE A 147 -0.84 17.04 -9.75
C PHE A 147 -1.65 15.95 -10.43
N ALA A 148 -2.96 16.08 -10.35
CA ALA A 148 -3.90 15.27 -11.11
C ALA A 148 -3.90 15.68 -12.59
N ASP A 149 -3.75 16.98 -12.86
CA ASP A 149 -3.84 17.57 -14.20
C ASP A 149 -2.60 18.34 -14.62
N ARG A 150 -2.54 18.67 -15.91
CA ARG A 150 -1.46 19.49 -16.48
C ARG A 150 -1.49 20.90 -15.90
N LEU A 151 -0.31 21.37 -15.47
CA LEU A 151 -0.13 22.74 -14.98
C LEU A 151 -0.33 23.76 -16.11
N ILE A 152 -1.13 24.78 -15.84
CA ILE A 152 -1.31 25.94 -16.73
C ILE A 152 -0.56 27.12 -16.10
N TYR A 153 0.38 27.69 -16.85
CA TYR A 153 1.13 28.87 -16.43
C TYR A 153 0.63 30.09 -17.21
N VAL A 154 0.22 31.14 -16.48
CA VAL A 154 -0.20 32.41 -17.09
C VAL A 154 0.84 33.48 -16.76
N ARG A 155 1.36 34.15 -17.80
CA ARG A 155 2.37 35.20 -17.62
C ARG A 155 1.79 36.34 -16.76
N ASN A 156 2.55 36.76 -15.75
CA ASN A 156 2.19 37.78 -14.75
C ASN A 156 1.15 37.35 -13.69
N GLU A 157 0.43 36.25 -13.89
CA GLU A 157 -0.46 35.66 -12.86
C GLU A 157 0.21 34.48 -12.13
N GLY A 158 1.22 33.85 -12.73
CA GLY A 158 1.97 32.73 -12.13
C GLY A 158 1.34 31.37 -12.41
N LEU A 159 1.58 30.41 -11.51
CA LEU A 159 0.97 29.08 -11.55
C LEU A 159 -0.50 29.18 -11.15
N ARG A 160 -1.41 28.79 -12.04
CA ARG A 160 -2.83 28.63 -11.66
C ARG A 160 -2.94 27.45 -10.70
N THR A 161 -3.63 27.63 -9.57
CA THR A 161 -3.81 26.61 -8.52
C THR A 161 -4.26 25.30 -9.17
N PRO A 162 -3.34 24.34 -9.34
CA PRO A 162 -3.63 23.14 -10.09
C PRO A 162 -4.38 22.15 -9.23
N GLU A 163 -5.10 21.23 -9.86
CA GLU A 163 -5.70 20.14 -9.12
C GLU A 163 -4.60 19.23 -8.57
N LEU A 164 -4.40 19.26 -7.25
CA LEU A 164 -3.45 18.41 -6.56
C LEU A 164 -3.91 16.95 -6.62
N ALA A 165 -2.95 16.02 -6.67
CA ALA A 165 -3.26 14.62 -6.48
C ALA A 165 -3.86 14.39 -5.08
N MET A 166 -4.71 13.38 -4.96
CA MET A 166 -5.48 13.10 -3.73
C MET A 166 -4.58 12.92 -2.50
N SER A 167 -3.38 12.38 -2.68
CA SER A 167 -2.34 12.24 -1.66
C SER A 167 -1.88 13.58 -1.07
N PHE A 168 -1.91 14.66 -1.85
CA PHE A 168 -1.49 16.01 -1.42
C PHE A 168 -2.68 16.87 -0.99
N LYS A 169 -3.89 16.64 -1.53
CA LYS A 169 -5.12 17.35 -1.13
C LYS A 169 -5.48 17.17 0.36
N SER A 170 -5.14 16.02 0.95
CA SER A 170 -5.47 15.72 2.35
C SER A 170 -4.41 16.16 3.37
N LEU A 171 -3.24 16.62 2.92
CA LEU A 171 -2.17 17.09 3.80
C LEU A 171 -2.55 18.31 4.67
N PRO A 172 -3.28 19.33 4.15
CA PRO A 172 -3.74 20.45 4.98
C PRO A 172 -4.66 20.01 6.13
N ASP A 173 -5.51 19.00 5.90
CA ASP A 173 -6.40 18.46 6.92
C ASP A 173 -5.64 17.77 8.05
N LEU A 174 -4.45 17.21 7.75
CA LEU A 174 -3.56 16.61 8.75
C LEU A 174 -2.84 17.68 9.58
N ARG A 175 -2.53 18.87 9.02
CA ARG A 175 -1.91 20.00 9.74
C ARG A 175 -2.81 20.55 10.85
N GLY A 176 -4.14 20.41 10.71
CA GLY A 176 -5.12 20.85 11.71
C GLY A 176 -5.36 19.87 12.86
N ILE A 177 -4.81 18.65 12.80
CA ILE A 177 -4.91 17.67 13.88
C ILE A 177 -3.91 18.07 14.95
N LYS A 178 -4.31 18.99 15.84
CA LYS A 178 -3.57 19.24 17.09
C LYS A 178 -3.38 17.90 17.78
N SER A 179 -2.17 17.64 18.25
CA SER A 179 -1.75 16.43 18.97
C SER A 179 -2.61 16.20 20.22
N GLY A 180 -3.82 15.69 20.03
CA GLY A 180 -4.68 15.19 21.07
C GLY A 180 -4.10 13.86 21.51
N MET A 181 -3.57 13.85 22.73
CA MET A 181 -3.09 12.67 23.44
C MET A 181 -4.09 11.51 23.22
N ALA A 182 -3.62 10.42 22.59
CA ALA A 182 -4.47 9.25 22.38
C ALA A 182 -4.94 8.76 23.76
N PRO A 183 -6.26 8.66 24.01
CA PRO A 183 -6.75 8.26 25.32
C PRO A 183 -6.25 6.85 25.66
N PRO A 184 -5.91 6.58 26.92
CA PRO A 184 -5.40 5.28 27.34
C PRO A 184 -6.42 4.19 26.96
N ARG A 185 -5.92 3.11 26.35
CA ARG A 185 -6.75 2.02 25.81
C ARG A 185 -7.68 1.45 26.88
N GLY A 186 -8.94 1.83 26.80
CA GLY A 186 -10.02 1.29 27.61
C GLY A 186 -11.37 1.80 27.10
N ARG A 187 -11.91 1.11 26.08
CA ARG A 187 -13.33 1.06 25.67
C ARG A 187 -14.08 2.41 25.47
N ALA A 188 -14.45 2.68 24.21
CA ALA A 188 -15.26 3.80 23.69
C ALA A 188 -14.53 5.17 23.77
N GLU A 189 -14.30 5.95 22.70
CA GLU A 189 -15.05 6.19 21.48
C GLU A 189 -14.07 6.45 20.32
N CYS A 190 -14.02 5.56 19.33
CA CYS A 190 -13.35 5.79 18.05
C CYS A 190 -14.31 6.43 17.04
N CYS A 191 -14.99 7.54 17.39
CA CYS A 191 -16.00 8.11 16.50
C CYS A 191 -15.48 9.24 15.58
N ALA A 192 -14.41 9.96 15.93
CA ALA A 192 -13.95 11.08 15.09
C ALA A 192 -12.95 10.67 13.98
N PHE A 193 -12.02 9.76 14.27
CA PHE A 193 -10.97 9.34 13.32
C PHE A 193 -11.45 8.24 12.35
N SER A 194 -12.31 7.33 12.84
CA SER A 194 -12.89 6.23 12.05
C SER A 194 -13.81 6.76 10.94
N SER A 195 -14.57 7.82 11.22
CA SER A 195 -15.53 8.41 10.28
C SER A 195 -14.85 9.05 9.07
N LYS A 196 -13.71 9.71 9.26
CA LYS A 196 -12.94 10.32 8.15
C LYS A 196 -12.20 9.28 7.30
N ILE A 197 -11.67 8.21 7.90
CA ILE A 197 -11.02 7.11 7.17
C ILE A 197 -12.05 6.24 6.43
N ASN A 198 -13.24 6.01 6.99
CA ASN A 198 -14.29 5.27 6.30
C ASN A 198 -14.86 6.02 5.10
N ASN A 199 -14.92 7.36 5.14
CA ASN A 199 -15.26 8.18 3.97
C ASN A 199 -14.20 8.07 2.85
N LEU A 200 -12.91 7.96 3.19
CA LEU A 200 -11.84 7.70 2.21
C LEU A 200 -11.89 6.29 1.62
N ARG A 201 -12.47 5.33 2.35
CA ARG A 201 -12.65 3.95 1.89
C ARG A 201 -13.83 3.80 0.93
N ALA A 202 -14.94 4.51 1.17
CA ALA A 202 -16.11 4.52 0.30
C ALA A 202 -15.84 5.13 -1.10
N THR A 203 -14.86 6.02 -1.22
CA THR A 203 -14.42 6.58 -2.52
C THR A 203 -13.48 5.66 -3.29
N PHE A 204 -12.91 4.63 -2.67
CA PHE A 204 -11.93 3.74 -3.29
C PHE A 204 -12.55 2.45 -3.86
N ASP A 205 -13.75 2.07 -3.42
CA ASP A 205 -14.51 0.92 -3.95
C ASP A 205 -15.41 1.30 -5.15
N GLY A 206 -15.24 2.51 -5.71
CA GLY A 206 -16.01 3.05 -6.84
C GLY A 206 -15.24 3.17 -8.17
N TYR A 207 -14.05 2.58 -8.28
CA TYR A 207 -13.26 2.47 -9.51
C TYR A 207 -12.78 1.02 -9.73
#